data_AF-A0A4R6HYV1-F1
#
_entry.id   AF-A0A4R6HYV1-F1
#
_cell.length_a   1.000
_cell.length_b   1.000
_cell.length_c   1.000
_cell.angle_alpha   90.00
_cell.angle_beta   90.00
_cell.angle_gamma   90.00
#
_symmetry.space_group_name_H-M   'P 1'
#
loop_
_entity.id
_entity.type
_entity.pdbx_description
1 polymer ?
#
loop_
_entity_poly.entity_id
_entity_poly.type
_entity_poly.pdbx_seq_one_letter_code
_entity_poly.pdbx_strand_id
1 'polypeptide(L)'
;MAERDKRGRFIKGASGNPAGRPARADELRRLLDGDAEEVAAKVLEAAKGGDLRAAELVLARVVPVHRPAHAPVTFALDREAPLADQGRQVLAAIAAGEIPPDQGRSLLDALAALVRVVELDEIQRRLDTLEEQSNG
;
A
#
# COMPACT_ATOMS: atom_id res chain seq x y z
N MET A 1 -7.14 -14.73 19.47
CA MET A 1 -6.47 -13.57 18.82
C MET A 1 -5.23 -13.23 19.63
N ALA A 2 -4.11 -12.94 18.98
CA ALA A 2 -2.86 -12.56 19.63
C ALA A 2 -3.03 -11.30 20.49
N GLU A 3 -2.65 -11.38 21.77
CA GLU A 3 -2.85 -10.33 22.77
C GLU A 3 -1.95 -9.11 22.48
N ARG A 4 -2.49 -7.89 22.69
CA ARG A 4 -1.82 -6.62 22.33
C ARG A 4 -1.69 -5.68 23.53
N ASP A 5 -0.60 -4.92 23.58
CA ASP A 5 -0.38 -3.87 24.58
C ASP A 5 -1.25 -2.62 24.30
N LYS A 6 -1.24 -1.67 25.25
CA LYS A 6 -1.97 -0.39 25.14
C LYS A 6 -1.55 0.49 23.95
N ARG A 7 -0.47 0.13 23.24
CA ARG A 7 0.05 0.81 22.04
C ARG A 7 -0.18 -0.02 20.77
N GLY A 8 -1.00 -1.08 20.85
CA GLY A 8 -1.36 -1.94 19.73
C GLY A 8 -0.28 -2.93 19.30
N ARG A 9 0.85 -3.01 20.01
CA ARG A 9 1.93 -3.96 19.71
C ARG A 9 1.59 -5.33 20.27
N PHE A 10 1.98 -6.40 19.59
CA PHE A 10 1.84 -7.75 20.15
C PHE A 10 2.63 -7.86 21.47
N ILE A 11 2.01 -8.47 22.47
CA ILE A 11 2.70 -8.80 23.72
C ILE A 11 3.77 -9.85 23.40
N LYS A 12 4.94 -9.76 24.05
CA LYS A 12 6.03 -10.73 23.85
C LYS A 12 5.51 -12.15 24.13
N GLY A 13 5.68 -13.05 23.17
CA GLY A 13 5.17 -14.43 23.24
C GLY A 13 3.71 -14.62 22.79
N ALA A 14 2.96 -13.54 22.56
CA ALA A 14 1.56 -13.60 22.11
C ALA A 14 1.40 -13.36 20.59
N SER A 15 2.47 -13.08 19.85
CA SER A 15 2.41 -12.93 18.38
C SER A 15 2.19 -14.30 17.70
N GLY A 16 1.68 -14.32 16.47
CA GLY A 16 1.55 -15.55 15.66
C GLY A 16 2.86 -16.31 15.40
N ASN A 17 3.99 -15.71 15.79
CA ASN A 17 5.26 -16.38 16.00
C ASN A 17 5.57 -16.41 17.52
N PRO A 18 5.25 -17.50 18.24
CA PRO A 18 5.48 -17.61 19.68
C PRO A 18 6.96 -17.51 20.08
N ALA A 19 7.87 -17.95 19.19
CA ALA A 19 9.32 -17.87 19.39
C ALA A 19 9.89 -16.46 19.14
N GLY A 20 9.08 -15.53 18.63
CA GLY A 20 9.51 -14.18 18.27
C GLY A 20 10.40 -14.15 17.02
N ARG A 21 10.85 -12.95 16.65
CA ARG A 21 11.77 -12.76 15.51
C ARG A 21 13.01 -13.66 15.70
N PRO A 22 13.43 -14.43 14.69
CA PRO A 22 14.60 -15.30 14.81
C PRO A 22 15.84 -14.49 15.20
N ALA A 23 16.53 -14.91 16.27
CA ALA A 23 17.68 -14.23 16.85
C ALA A 23 18.79 -13.96 15.83
N ARG A 24 18.95 -14.84 14.83
CA ARG A 24 19.92 -14.71 13.75
C ARG A 24 19.86 -13.37 13.02
N ALA A 25 18.67 -12.79 12.83
CA ALA A 25 18.54 -11.50 12.17
C ALA A 25 19.01 -10.32 13.04
N ASP A 26 18.91 -10.45 14.36
CA ASP A 26 19.37 -9.43 15.30
C ASP A 26 20.87 -9.58 15.59
N GLU A 27 21.40 -10.81 15.61
CA GLU A 27 22.83 -11.10 15.66
C GLU A 27 23.57 -10.58 14.43
N LEU A 28 23.07 -10.88 13.23
CA LEU A 28 23.63 -10.36 11.99
C LEU A 28 23.58 -8.83 11.96
N ARG A 29 22.50 -8.22 12.46
CA ARG A 29 22.41 -6.76 12.51
C ARG A 29 23.45 -6.17 13.47
N ARG A 30 23.62 -6.73 14.66
CA ARG A 30 24.67 -6.30 15.60
C ARG A 30 26.08 -6.46 15.04
N LEU A 31 26.34 -7.57 14.33
CA LEU A 31 27.61 -7.80 13.66
C LEU A 31 27.87 -6.74 12.58
N LEU A 32 26.85 -6.40 11.79
CA LEU A 32 26.95 -5.39 10.74
C LEU A 32 27.01 -3.96 11.28
N ASP A 33 26.35 -3.66 12.40
CA ASP A 33 26.32 -2.32 13.00
C ASP A 33 27.72 -1.88 13.48
N GLY A 34 28.56 -2.83 13.92
CA GLY A 34 29.93 -2.54 14.39
C GLY A 34 30.85 -2.02 13.28
N ASP A 35 30.68 -2.53 12.05
CA ASP A 35 31.53 -2.20 10.90
C ASP A 35 30.77 -1.39 9.83
N ALA A 36 29.55 -0.94 10.12
CA ALA A 36 28.66 -0.34 9.12
C ALA A 36 29.29 0.87 8.42
N GLU A 37 29.99 1.73 9.18
CA GLU A 37 30.67 2.91 8.64
C GLU A 37 31.85 2.54 7.73
N GLU A 38 32.66 1.55 8.13
CA GLU A 38 33.82 1.11 7.34
C GLU A 38 33.38 0.40 6.05
N VAL A 39 32.34 -0.43 6.12
CA VAL A 39 31.74 -1.08 4.96
C VAL A 39 31.17 -0.04 4.01
N ALA A 40 30.46 0.97 4.53
CA ALA A 40 29.93 2.06 3.71
C ALA A 40 31.05 2.85 3.01
N ALA A 41 32.16 3.14 3.70
CA ALA A 41 33.33 3.79 3.12
C ALA A 41 33.94 2.95 1.98
N LYS A 42 34.12 1.63 2.17
CA LYS A 42 34.64 0.73 1.13
C LYS A 42 33.72 0.66 -0.09
N VAL A 43 32.40 0.59 0.11
CA VAL A 43 31.42 0.60 -0.98
C VAL A 43 31.50 1.91 -1.76
N LEU A 44 31.67 3.05 -1.08
CA LEU A 44 31.80 4.35 -1.73
C LEU A 44 33.08 4.45 -2.57
N GLU A 45 34.21 3.97 -2.04
CA GLU A 45 35.48 3.95 -2.79
C GLU A 45 35.41 3.01 -4.00
N ALA A 46 34.80 1.83 -3.86
CA ALA A 46 34.56 0.92 -5.00
C ALA A 46 33.66 1.58 -6.07
N ALA A 47 32.60 2.27 -5.65
CA ALA A 47 31.70 2.99 -6.56
C ALA A 47 32.44 4.11 -7.32
N LYS A 48 33.26 4.91 -6.63
CA LYS A 48 34.10 5.94 -7.25
C LYS A 48 35.17 5.34 -8.17
N GLY A 49 35.64 4.13 -7.86
CA GLY A 49 36.59 3.36 -8.66
C GLY A 49 36.00 2.72 -9.92
N GLY A 50 34.69 2.86 -10.17
CA GLY A 50 34.03 2.37 -11.37
C GLY A 50 33.32 1.01 -11.22
N ASP A 51 33.20 0.48 -10.01
CA ASP A 51 32.34 -0.69 -9.77
C ASP A 51 30.87 -0.29 -9.90
N LEU A 52 30.25 -0.71 -11.00
CA LEU A 52 28.84 -0.42 -11.30
C LEU A 52 27.86 -1.04 -10.31
N ARG A 53 28.21 -2.16 -9.64
CA ARG A 53 27.36 -2.77 -8.61
C ARG A 53 27.40 -1.93 -7.33
N ALA A 54 28.57 -1.47 -6.93
CA ALA A 54 28.71 -0.56 -5.79
C ALA A 54 28.02 0.79 -6.08
N ALA A 55 28.18 1.32 -7.30
CA ALA A 55 27.48 2.53 -7.72
C ALA A 55 25.96 2.38 -7.71
N GLU A 56 25.42 1.24 -8.20
CA GLU A 56 23.97 0.95 -8.13
C GLU A 56 23.46 0.93 -6.69
N LEU A 57 24.18 0.27 -5.76
CA LEU A 57 23.83 0.24 -4.34
C LEU A 57 23.78 1.64 -3.70
N VAL A 58 24.78 2.47 -4.00
CA VAL A 58 24.83 3.86 -3.50
C VAL A 58 23.69 4.69 -4.10
N LEU A 59 23.49 4.63 -5.42
CA LEU A 59 22.44 5.39 -6.12
C LEU A 59 21.04 5.00 -5.65
N ALA A 60 20.78 3.71 -5.46
CA ALA A 60 19.49 3.22 -4.96
C ALA A 60 19.15 3.73 -3.55
N ARG A 61 20.14 4.15 -2.77
CA ARG A 61 19.95 4.66 -1.40
C ARG A 61 19.97 6.17 -1.27
N VAL A 62 20.75 6.86 -2.11
CA VAL A 62 20.92 8.32 -2.11
C VAL A 62 19.89 9.00 -3.00
N VAL A 63 19.58 8.42 -4.17
CA VAL A 63 18.57 8.96 -5.07
C VAL A 63 17.21 8.43 -4.61
N PRO A 64 16.25 9.28 -4.23
CA PRO A 64 14.89 8.84 -3.98
C PRO A 64 14.39 8.13 -5.23
N VAL A 65 13.85 6.91 -5.09
CA VAL A 65 13.12 6.29 -6.19
C VAL A 65 12.06 7.30 -6.62
N HIS A 66 12.19 7.83 -7.83
CA HIS A 66 11.19 8.68 -8.42
C HIS A 66 9.92 7.85 -8.53
N ARG A 67 9.04 7.96 -7.53
CA ARG A 67 7.70 7.44 -7.66
C ARG A 67 7.09 8.27 -8.80
N PRO A 68 6.57 7.63 -9.87
CA PRO A 68 5.81 8.37 -10.86
C PRO A 68 4.69 9.09 -10.13
N ALA A 69 4.84 10.41 -10.00
CA ALA A 69 3.87 11.28 -9.41
C ALA A 69 3.27 12.04 -10.58
N HIS A 70 2.04 11.68 -10.94
CA HIS A 70 1.29 12.45 -11.91
C HIS A 70 0.92 13.78 -11.29
N ALA A 71 0.94 14.84 -12.09
CA ALA A 71 0.30 16.08 -11.70
C ALA A 71 -1.18 15.80 -11.37
N PRO A 72 -1.78 16.50 -10.40
CA PRO A 72 -3.21 16.42 -10.19
C PRO A 72 -3.96 16.70 -11.49
N VAL A 73 -4.84 15.79 -11.88
CA VAL A 73 -5.70 15.94 -13.05
C VAL A 73 -7.10 16.33 -12.62
N THR A 74 -7.74 17.19 -13.41
CA THR A 74 -9.14 17.57 -13.21
C THR A 74 -9.93 17.03 -14.39
N PHE A 75 -10.99 16.29 -14.08
CA PHE A 75 -11.93 15.76 -15.06
C PHE A 75 -13.35 15.90 -14.52
N ALA A 76 -14.34 15.93 -15.42
CA ALA A 76 -15.74 16.00 -15.01
C ALA A 76 -16.23 14.62 -14.55
N LEU A 77 -16.81 14.57 -13.35
CA LEU A 77 -17.47 13.39 -12.81
C LEU A 77 -18.80 13.80 -12.17
N ASP A 78 -19.89 13.23 -12.65
CA ASP A 78 -21.18 13.32 -11.98
C ASP A 78 -21.22 12.34 -10.80
N ARG A 79 -21.24 12.88 -9.59
CA ARG A 79 -21.16 12.12 -8.34
C ARG A 79 -22.49 11.51 -7.93
N GLU A 80 -23.59 12.02 -8.48
CA GLU A 80 -24.94 11.55 -8.19
C GLU A 80 -25.38 10.45 -9.17
N ALA A 81 -24.64 10.26 -10.26
CA ALA A 81 -24.89 9.19 -11.22
C ALA A 81 -24.68 7.80 -10.59
N PRO A 82 -25.36 6.75 -11.08
CA PRO A 82 -25.10 5.38 -10.66
C PRO A 82 -23.62 5.01 -10.77
N LEU A 83 -23.12 4.19 -9.85
CA LEU A 83 -21.70 3.82 -9.81
C LEU A 83 -21.19 3.26 -11.15
N ALA A 84 -22.01 2.48 -11.86
CA ALA A 84 -21.66 2.00 -13.20
C ALA A 84 -21.44 3.13 -14.23
N ASP A 85 -22.25 4.20 -14.17
CA ASP A 85 -22.11 5.37 -15.04
C ASP A 85 -20.90 6.21 -14.67
N GLN A 86 -20.60 6.34 -13.37
CA GLN A 86 -19.35 6.96 -12.91
C GLN A 86 -18.13 6.22 -13.47
N GLY A 87 -18.16 4.88 -13.50
CA GLY A 87 -17.12 4.07 -14.11
C GLY A 87 -16.96 4.32 -15.61
N ARG A 88 -18.07 4.47 -16.35
CA ARG A 88 -18.05 4.84 -17.77
C ARG A 88 -17.47 6.24 -18.00
N GLN A 89 -17.77 7.20 -17.14
CA GLN A 89 -17.20 8.56 -17.21
C GLN A 89 -15.67 8.54 -17.00
N VAL A 90 -15.17 7.74 -16.05
CA VAL A 90 -13.72 7.55 -15.86
C VAL A 90 -13.07 6.95 -17.12
N LEU A 91 -13.68 5.93 -17.73
CA LEU A 91 -13.18 5.34 -18.98
C LEU A 91 -13.16 6.34 -20.13
N ALA A 92 -14.21 7.18 -20.26
CA ALA A 92 -14.27 8.22 -21.26
C ALA A 92 -13.16 9.27 -21.06
N ALA A 93 -12.90 9.69 -19.81
CA ALA A 93 -11.85 10.64 -19.49
C ALA A 93 -10.43 10.09 -19.78
N ILE A 94 -10.21 8.77 -19.59
CA ILE A 94 -8.97 8.10 -20.03
C ILE A 94 -8.85 8.15 -21.56
N ALA A 95 -9.92 7.82 -22.29
CA ALA A 95 -9.91 7.80 -23.75
C ALA A 95 -9.71 9.20 -24.36
N ALA A 96 -10.19 10.24 -23.69
CA ALA A 96 -9.98 11.64 -24.06
C ALA A 96 -8.57 12.17 -23.71
N GLY A 97 -7.77 11.41 -22.94
CA GLY A 97 -6.44 11.83 -22.50
C GLY A 97 -6.43 12.80 -21.31
N GLU A 98 -7.58 12.98 -20.63
CA GLU A 98 -7.69 13.84 -19.44
C GLU A 98 -7.09 13.17 -18.19
N ILE A 99 -7.11 11.83 -18.15
CA ILE A 99 -6.59 11.02 -17.03
C ILE A 99 -5.56 10.01 -17.56
N PRO A 100 -4.37 9.91 -16.94
CA PRO A 100 -3.42 8.83 -17.20
C PRO A 100 -4.06 7.44 -16.97
N PRO A 101 -3.80 6.44 -17.82
CA PRO A 101 -4.43 5.11 -17.71
C PRO A 101 -4.22 4.42 -16.36
N ASP A 102 -3.08 4.61 -15.72
CA ASP A 102 -2.75 4.02 -14.42
C ASP A 102 -3.55 4.67 -13.28
N GLN A 103 -3.73 6.00 -13.31
CA GLN A 103 -4.62 6.70 -12.38
C GLN A 103 -6.08 6.31 -12.60
N GLY A 104 -6.50 6.22 -13.87
CA GLY A 104 -7.84 5.78 -14.24
C GLY A 104 -8.16 4.37 -13.70
N ARG A 105 -7.19 3.44 -13.79
CA ARG A 105 -7.32 2.12 -13.19
C ARG A 105 -7.50 2.17 -11.67
N SER A 106 -6.70 2.98 -10.97
CA SER A 106 -6.84 3.15 -9.52
C SER A 106 -8.23 3.69 -9.12
N LEU A 107 -8.81 4.57 -9.93
CA LEU A 107 -10.17 5.10 -9.71
C LEU A 107 -11.24 4.02 -9.91
N LEU A 108 -11.11 3.22 -10.98
CA LEU A 108 -12.03 2.10 -11.23
C LEU A 108 -11.97 1.02 -10.14
N ASP A 109 -10.77 0.73 -9.63
CA ASP A 109 -10.60 -0.20 -8.51
C ASP A 109 -11.26 0.34 -7.23
N ALA A 110 -11.11 1.64 -6.95
CA ALA A 110 -11.78 2.28 -5.81
C ALA A 110 -13.31 2.27 -5.94
N LEU A 111 -13.82 2.51 -7.15
CA LEU A 111 -15.25 2.43 -7.45
C LEU A 111 -15.80 1.01 -7.26
N ALA A 112 -15.08 -0.01 -7.72
CA ALA A 112 -15.45 -1.40 -7.52
C ALA A 112 -15.46 -1.80 -6.04
N ALA A 113 -14.55 -1.25 -5.23
CA ALA A 113 -14.58 -1.43 -3.79
C ALA A 113 -15.82 -0.77 -3.15
N LEU A 114 -16.19 0.43 -3.60
CA LEU A 114 -17.38 1.12 -3.13
C LEU A 114 -18.67 0.36 -3.45
N VAL A 115 -18.79 -0.20 -4.66
CA VAL A 115 -19.94 -1.05 -5.05
C VAL A 115 -20.17 -2.16 -4.03
N ARG A 116 -19.10 -2.88 -3.63
CA ARG A 116 -19.21 -3.96 -2.64
C ARG A 116 -19.69 -3.46 -1.28
N VAL A 117 -19.26 -2.27 -0.85
CA VAL A 117 -19.71 -1.68 0.41
C VAL A 117 -21.20 -1.35 0.35
N VAL A 118 -21.66 -0.76 -0.75
CA VAL A 118 -23.07 -0.42 -0.96
C VAL A 118 -23.94 -1.68 -1.01
N GLU A 119 -23.50 -2.72 -1.73
CA GLU A 119 -24.21 -4.01 -1.79
C GLU A 119 -24.33 -4.66 -0.41
N LEU A 120 -23.25 -4.66 0.39
CA LEU A 120 -23.28 -5.18 1.76
C LEU A 120 -24.26 -4.40 2.64
N ASP A 121 -24.28 -3.07 2.54
CA ASP A 121 -25.20 -2.21 3.28
C ASP A 121 -26.66 -2.41 2.86
N GLU A 122 -26.92 -2.66 1.58
CA GLU A 122 -28.26 -3.03 1.08
C GLU A 122 -28.69 -4.40 1.62
N ILE A 123 -27.81 -5.40 1.59
CA ILE A 123 -28.08 -6.74 2.12
C ILE A 123 -28.38 -6.67 3.61
N GLN A 124 -27.59 -5.93 4.40
CA GLN A 124 -27.81 -5.78 5.84
C GLN A 124 -29.18 -5.17 6.12
N ARG A 125 -29.55 -4.07 5.44
CA ARG A 125 -30.87 -3.44 5.61
C ARG A 125 -32.02 -4.39 5.32
N ARG A 126 -31.88 -5.22 4.27
CA ARG A 126 -32.90 -6.22 3.92
C ARG A 126 -32.99 -7.34 4.95
N LEU A 127 -31.87 -7.77 5.53
CA LEU A 127 -31.85 -8.76 6.61
C LEU A 127 -32.53 -8.20 7.86
N ASP A 128 -32.18 -7.00 8.30
CA ASP A 128 -32.78 -6.36 9.48
C ASP A 128 -34.31 -6.27 9.34
N THR A 129 -34.79 -5.85 8.16
CA THR A 129 -36.23 -5.77 7.86
C THR A 129 -36.91 -7.15 7.95
N LEU A 130 -36.26 -8.21 7.47
CA LEU A 130 -36.80 -9.57 7.52
C LEU A 130 -36.78 -10.13 8.95
N GLU A 131 -35.74 -9.83 9.72
CA GLU A 131 -35.64 -10.23 11.13
C GLU A 131 -36.72 -9.56 11.98
N GLU A 132 -37.01 -8.27 11.74
CA GLU A 132 -38.12 -7.56 12.37
C GLU A 132 -39.49 -8.18 12.04
N GLN A 133 -39.70 -8.59 10.78
CA GLN A 133 -40.94 -9.23 10.35
C GLN A 133 -41.10 -10.67 10.86
N SER A 134 -39.99 -11.38 11.09
CA SER A 134 -40.01 -12.77 11.56
C SER A 134 -40.07 -12.90 13.08
N ASN A 135 -39.62 -11.88 13.83
CA ASN A 135 -39.65 -11.86 15.29
C ASN A 135 -40.83 -11.07 15.90
N GLY A 136 -41.73 -10.54 15.06
CA GLY A 136 -42.99 -9.90 15.48
C GLY A 136 -44.21 -10.76 15.18
#